data_AF-A0A8S1TV07-F1
#
_entry.id   AF-A0A8S1TV07-F1
#
_cell.length_a   1.000
_cell.length_b   1.000
_cell.length_c   1.000
_cell.angle_alpha   90.00
_cell.angle_beta   90.00
_cell.angle_gamma   90.00
#
_symmetry.space_group_name_H-M   'P 1'
#
loop_
_entity.id
_entity.type
_entity.pdbx_description
1 polymer ?
#
loop_
_entity_poly.entity_id
_entity_poly.type
_entity_poly.pdbx_seq_one_letter_code
_entity_poly.pdbx_strand_id
1 'polypeptide(L)'
;MLKKNIQFIGIFAKDQQQAQQLLLNLTQQALQLLNEQYQNDQELENMLKQLKQNYKFPPSIHLTSLFVGNNPKNLKSQAFTEFKENLDQDIIIDAIAISPNNIVTAISNHNYQIPLTNKYSHVTTLLGSWKPKDSNQLLEEVFKEISYEEMQKQIEDNKFWKIQLFQGHIAYVIQLKQKIIIPGICKMH
;
A
#
# COMPACT_ATOMS: atom_id res chain seq x y z
N MET A 1 -29.01 -6.24 19.57
CA MET A 1 -28.17 -6.19 18.35
C MET A 1 -26.80 -6.73 18.70
N LEU A 2 -26.38 -7.83 18.06
CA LEU A 2 -25.01 -8.34 18.19
C LEU A 2 -24.06 -7.26 17.69
N LYS A 3 -23.21 -6.71 18.57
CA LYS A 3 -22.16 -5.78 18.15
C LYS A 3 -21.22 -6.57 17.25
N LYS A 4 -21.28 -6.31 15.95
CA LYS A 4 -20.27 -6.76 14.99
C LYS A 4 -18.92 -6.33 15.56
N ASN A 5 -18.00 -7.28 15.77
CA ASN A 5 -16.70 -6.99 16.33
C ASN A 5 -15.83 -6.37 15.23
N ILE A 6 -16.03 -5.08 14.98
CA ILE A 6 -15.37 -4.34 13.91
C ILE A 6 -13.89 -4.18 14.28
N GLN A 7 -13.02 -4.78 13.48
CA GLN A 7 -11.58 -4.67 13.64
C GLN A 7 -11.04 -3.42 12.94
N PHE A 8 -11.54 -3.08 11.75
CA PHE A 8 -11.12 -1.89 11.02
C PHE A 8 -12.15 -1.45 9.98
N ILE A 9 -11.99 -0.21 9.51
CA ILE A 9 -12.80 0.39 8.46
C ILE A 9 -11.88 0.93 7.36
N GLY A 10 -12.35 0.92 6.12
CA GLY A 10 -11.54 1.33 4.98
C GLY A 10 -12.22 1.15 3.63
N ILE A 11 -11.43 1.36 2.58
CA ILE A 11 -11.85 1.19 1.19
C ILE A 11 -11.35 -0.16 0.73
N PHE A 12 -12.26 -1.06 0.37
CA PHE A 12 -11.94 -2.41 -0.06
C PHE A 12 -12.11 -2.50 -1.56
N ALA A 13 -11.21 -3.21 -2.25
CA ALA A 13 -11.41 -3.50 -3.66
C ALA A 13 -12.75 -4.23 -3.85
N LYS A 14 -13.56 -3.77 -4.82
CA LYS A 14 -14.84 -4.38 -5.17
C LYS A 14 -14.66 -5.81 -5.68
N ASP A 15 -13.66 -6.00 -6.53
CA ASP A 15 -13.21 -7.30 -7.01
C ASP A 15 -11.80 -7.57 -6.50
N GLN A 16 -11.69 -8.53 -5.58
CA GLN A 16 -10.43 -8.89 -4.93
C GLN A 16 -9.47 -9.59 -5.90
N GLN A 17 -9.97 -10.43 -6.80
CA GLN A 17 -9.11 -11.16 -7.74
C GLN A 17 -8.54 -10.22 -8.80
N GLN A 18 -9.37 -9.33 -9.33
CA GLN A 18 -8.94 -8.32 -10.28
C GLN A 18 -7.90 -7.38 -9.66
N ALA A 19 -8.13 -6.91 -8.43
CA ALA A 19 -7.19 -6.04 -7.73
C ALA A 19 -5.86 -6.73 -7.45
N GLN A 20 -5.88 -8.01 -7.04
CA GLN A 20 -4.67 -8.81 -6.87
C GLN A 20 -3.89 -8.94 -8.19
N GLN A 21 -4.56 -9.27 -9.29
CA GLN A 21 -3.90 -9.39 -10.60
C GLN A 21 -3.29 -8.05 -11.05
N LEU A 22 -4.00 -6.94 -10.85
CA LEU A 22 -3.52 -5.60 -11.18
C LEU A 22 -2.27 -5.23 -10.36
N LEU A 23 -2.28 -5.49 -9.05
CA LEU A 23 -1.15 -5.22 -8.16
C LEU A 23 0.04 -6.13 -8.45
N LEU A 24 -0.19 -7.39 -8.84
CA LEU A 24 0.87 -8.28 -9.27
C LEU A 24 1.56 -7.74 -10.53
N ASN A 25 0.78 -7.38 -11.54
CA ASN A 25 1.29 -6.83 -12.79
C ASN A 25 2.06 -5.53 -12.55
N LEU A 26 1.51 -4.64 -11.71
CA LEU A 26 2.18 -3.41 -11.30
C LEU A 26 3.52 -3.70 -10.62
N THR A 27 3.57 -4.67 -9.70
CA THR A 27 4.81 -5.04 -9.02
C THR A 27 5.83 -5.62 -9.99
N GLN A 28 5.42 -6.47 -10.94
CA GLN A 28 6.30 -7.00 -11.97
C GLN A 28 6.88 -5.90 -12.85
N GLN A 29 6.04 -4.96 -13.31
CA GLN A 29 6.49 -3.81 -14.08
C GLN A 29 7.45 -2.92 -13.29
N ALA A 30 7.14 -2.64 -12.02
CA ALA A 30 8.00 -1.86 -11.13
C ALA A 30 9.38 -2.53 -10.97
N LEU A 31 9.43 -3.84 -10.75
CA LEU A 31 10.68 -4.59 -10.66
C LEU A 31 11.47 -4.59 -11.96
N GLN A 32 10.81 -4.64 -13.12
CA GLN A 32 11.49 -4.52 -14.41
C GLN A 32 12.16 -3.15 -14.55
N LEU A 33 11.42 -2.07 -14.31
CA LEU A 33 11.94 -0.70 -14.36
C LEU A 33 13.06 -0.45 -13.34
N LEU A 34 12.93 -1.02 -12.14
CA LEU A 34 13.96 -0.92 -11.10
C LEU A 34 15.24 -1.69 -11.48
N ASN A 35 15.14 -2.86 -12.11
CA ASN A 35 16.30 -3.59 -12.62
C ASN A 35 17.03 -2.84 -13.74
N GLU A 36 16.27 -2.14 -14.61
CA GLU A 36 16.85 -1.27 -15.64
C GLU A 36 17.57 -0.07 -15.02
N GLN A 37 16.96 0.56 -14.01
CA GLN A 37 17.50 1.73 -13.32
C GLN A 37 18.71 1.40 -12.43
N TYR A 38 18.65 0.29 -11.70
CA TYR A 38 19.68 -0.17 -10.76
C TYR A 38 20.33 -1.45 -11.30
N GLN A 39 21.09 -1.29 -12.39
CA GLN A 39 21.74 -2.40 -13.06
C GLN A 39 22.63 -3.21 -12.10
N ASN A 40 22.58 -4.54 -12.23
CA ASN A 40 23.32 -5.51 -11.41
C ASN A 40 22.84 -5.63 -9.94
N ASP A 41 21.67 -5.10 -9.60
CA ASP A 41 21.08 -5.32 -8.28
C ASP A 41 20.48 -6.73 -8.18
N GLN A 42 21.24 -7.64 -7.57
CA GLN A 42 20.85 -9.05 -7.47
C GLN A 42 19.57 -9.25 -6.65
N GLU A 43 19.24 -8.38 -5.70
CA GLU A 43 18.03 -8.52 -4.90
C GLU A 43 16.78 -8.29 -5.76
N LEU A 44 16.81 -7.25 -6.60
CA LEU A 44 15.72 -6.94 -7.54
C LEU A 44 15.56 -8.03 -8.60
N GLU A 45 16.67 -8.54 -9.14
CA GLU A 45 16.63 -9.61 -10.14
C GLU A 45 16.05 -10.91 -9.56
N ASN A 46 16.51 -11.29 -8.37
CA ASN A 46 16.03 -12.48 -7.67
C ASN A 46 14.56 -12.36 -7.28
N MET A 47 14.15 -11.20 -6.77
CA MET A 47 12.76 -10.94 -6.43
C MET A 47 11.86 -11.06 -7.66
N LEU A 48 12.26 -10.50 -8.81
CA LEU A 48 11.48 -10.61 -10.05
C LEU A 48 11.28 -12.07 -10.49
N LYS A 49 12.33 -12.89 -10.43
CA LYS A 49 12.27 -14.32 -10.78
C LYS A 49 11.37 -15.13 -9.84
N GLN A 50 11.38 -14.78 -8.55
CA GLN A 50 10.74 -15.56 -7.49
C GLN A 50 9.43 -14.97 -6.98
N LEU A 51 8.94 -13.86 -7.58
CA LEU A 51 7.81 -13.08 -7.07
C LEU A 51 6.59 -13.95 -6.77
N LYS A 52 6.17 -14.81 -7.72
CA LYS A 52 4.99 -15.67 -7.57
C LYS A 52 5.17 -16.84 -6.59
N GLN A 53 6.41 -17.17 -6.24
CA GLN A 53 6.74 -18.31 -5.38
C GLN A 53 6.84 -17.88 -3.91
N ASN A 54 7.46 -16.73 -3.67
CA ASN A 54 7.80 -16.29 -2.31
C ASN A 54 6.80 -15.30 -1.72
N TYR A 55 5.98 -14.66 -2.56
CA TYR A 55 5.03 -13.66 -2.10
C TYR A 55 3.59 -14.14 -2.16
N LYS A 56 2.81 -13.66 -1.21
CA LYS A 56 1.38 -13.95 -1.07
C LYS A 56 0.61 -12.66 -0.89
N PHE A 57 -0.62 -12.64 -1.37
CA PHE A 57 -1.52 -11.52 -1.09
C PHE A 57 -1.99 -11.54 0.37
N PRO A 58 -2.28 -10.37 0.99
CA PRO A 58 -3.04 -10.33 2.22
C PRO A 58 -4.46 -10.89 2.00
N PRO A 59 -5.20 -11.22 3.07
CA PRO A 59 -6.56 -11.77 2.97
C PRO A 59 -7.54 -10.87 2.22
N SER A 60 -7.29 -9.57 2.17
CA SER A 60 -8.04 -8.63 1.35
C SER A 60 -7.17 -7.44 0.93
N ILE A 61 -7.39 -6.98 -0.29
CA ILE A 61 -6.86 -5.73 -0.83
C ILE A 61 -7.78 -4.60 -0.39
N HIS A 62 -7.21 -3.72 0.44
CA HIS A 62 -7.90 -2.56 0.99
C HIS A 62 -6.91 -1.47 1.39
N LEU A 63 -7.42 -0.25 1.47
CA LEU A 63 -6.81 0.88 2.12
C LEU A 63 -7.48 1.07 3.48
N THR A 64 -6.70 0.94 4.56
CA THR A 64 -7.22 1.13 5.92
C THR A 64 -7.37 2.61 6.23
N SER A 65 -8.58 3.01 6.61
CA SER A 65 -8.87 4.36 7.11
C SER A 65 -8.57 4.44 8.61
N LEU A 66 -9.12 3.51 9.39
CA LEU A 66 -8.96 3.44 10.83
C LEU A 66 -8.95 1.98 11.30
N PHE A 67 -7.95 1.65 12.12
CA PHE A 67 -7.93 0.41 12.90
C PHE A 67 -8.69 0.61 14.22
N VAL A 68 -9.79 -0.13 14.42
CA VAL A 68 -10.63 -0.03 15.62
C VAL A 68 -10.13 -0.97 16.71
N GLY A 69 -9.89 -2.24 16.35
CA GLY A 69 -9.47 -3.29 17.27
C GLY A 69 -10.32 -3.34 18.55
N ASN A 70 -9.66 -3.59 19.69
CA ASN A 70 -10.32 -3.62 21.00
C ASN A 70 -10.26 -2.26 21.73
N ASN A 71 -10.07 -1.14 21.02
CA ASN A 71 -9.96 0.18 21.64
C ASN A 71 -11.29 0.95 21.57
N PRO A 72 -12.04 1.09 22.69
CA PRO A 72 -13.34 1.77 22.68
C PRO A 72 -13.27 3.25 22.31
N LYS A 73 -12.09 3.89 22.40
CA LYS A 73 -11.91 5.28 21.98
C LYS A 73 -12.05 5.44 20.47
N ASN A 74 -11.66 4.42 19.69
CA ASN A 74 -11.71 4.49 18.22
C ASN A 74 -13.15 4.48 17.71
N LEU A 75 -14.07 3.81 18.41
CA LEU A 75 -15.51 3.84 18.12
C LEU A 75 -16.15 5.22 18.31
N LYS A 76 -15.49 6.12 19.05
CA LYS A 76 -15.92 7.50 19.28
C LYS A 76 -15.13 8.52 18.46
N SER A 77 -14.16 8.05 17.67
CA SER A 77 -13.36 8.94 16.83
C SER A 77 -14.20 9.48 15.68
N GLN A 78 -13.91 10.71 15.25
CA GLN A 78 -14.54 11.30 14.08
C GLN A 78 -14.42 10.38 12.86
N ALA A 79 -13.27 9.73 12.69
CA ALA A 79 -13.02 8.82 11.59
C ALA A 79 -13.99 7.63 11.55
N PHE A 80 -14.44 7.15 12.72
CA PHE A 80 -15.43 6.09 12.81
C PHE A 80 -16.86 6.63 12.67
N THR A 81 -17.20 7.72 13.36
CA THR A 81 -18.58 8.24 13.41
C THR A 81 -19.03 8.87 12.10
N GLU A 82 -18.10 9.40 11.31
CA GLU A 82 -18.37 9.99 9.99
C GLU A 82 -18.15 9.01 8.83
N PHE A 83 -17.75 7.77 9.12
CA PHE A 83 -17.54 6.76 8.09
C PHE A 83 -18.85 6.36 7.41
N LYS A 84 -18.85 6.36 6.08
CA LYS A 84 -20.01 6.00 5.26
C LYS A 84 -19.78 4.62 4.63
N GLU A 85 -20.45 3.59 5.15
CA GLU A 85 -20.48 2.26 4.53
C GLU A 85 -21.16 2.28 3.16
N ASN A 86 -20.72 1.38 2.27
CA ASN A 86 -21.21 1.20 0.90
C ASN A 86 -21.05 2.43 -0.01
N LEU A 87 -20.21 3.39 0.39
CA LEU A 87 -19.78 4.47 -0.49
C LEU A 87 -18.81 3.94 -1.53
N ASP A 88 -19.17 4.09 -2.81
CA ASP A 88 -18.29 3.79 -3.93
C ASP A 88 -17.14 4.79 -3.99
N GLN A 89 -15.93 4.27 -3.94
CA GLN A 89 -14.74 5.08 -3.92
C GLN A 89 -13.53 4.31 -4.41
N ASP A 90 -12.90 4.80 -5.47
CA ASP A 90 -11.71 4.16 -6.05
C ASP A 90 -10.48 4.38 -5.16
N ILE A 91 -9.60 3.38 -5.12
CA ILE A 91 -8.27 3.48 -4.54
C ILE A 91 -7.31 3.86 -5.66
N ILE A 92 -6.60 4.97 -5.49
CA ILE A 92 -5.67 5.48 -6.49
C ILE A 92 -4.24 5.26 -5.99
N ILE A 93 -3.43 4.57 -6.79
CA ILE A 93 -2.05 4.21 -6.49
C ILE A 93 -1.12 5.16 -7.25
N ASP A 94 -0.33 5.92 -6.50
CA ASP A 94 0.67 6.88 -7.02
C ASP A 94 2.06 6.25 -7.18
N ALA A 95 2.40 5.36 -6.25
CA ALA A 95 3.73 4.79 -6.16
C ALA A 95 3.67 3.39 -5.55
N ILE A 96 4.77 2.65 -5.66
CA ILE A 96 4.96 1.37 -4.97
C ILE A 96 6.32 1.38 -4.27
N ALA A 97 6.32 0.95 -3.01
CA ALA A 97 7.51 0.74 -2.21
C ALA A 97 7.72 -0.77 -2.01
N ILE A 98 8.93 -1.22 -2.31
CA ILE A 98 9.34 -2.62 -2.35
C ILE A 98 10.51 -2.79 -1.40
N SER A 99 10.36 -3.64 -0.39
CA SER A 99 11.49 -4.19 0.35
C SER A 99 11.66 -5.66 -0.05
N PRO A 100 12.73 -6.02 -0.79
CA PRO A 100 12.93 -7.37 -1.29
C PRO A 100 12.89 -8.43 -0.17
N ASN A 101 12.31 -9.58 -0.49
CA ASN A 101 11.97 -10.69 0.40
C ASN A 101 11.03 -10.37 1.59
N ASN A 102 10.66 -9.10 1.78
CA ASN A 102 9.97 -8.62 2.97
C ASN A 102 8.51 -8.27 2.70
N ILE A 103 8.25 -7.16 1.99
CA ILE A 103 6.91 -6.65 1.73
C ILE A 103 6.88 -5.73 0.50
N VAL A 104 5.72 -5.66 -0.15
CA VAL A 104 5.42 -4.67 -1.16
C VAL A 104 4.17 -3.89 -0.73
N THR A 105 4.26 -2.57 -0.75
CA THR A 105 3.17 -1.67 -0.38
C THR A 105 2.94 -0.64 -1.49
N ALA A 106 1.68 -0.43 -1.85
CA ALA A 106 1.29 0.58 -2.82
C ALA A 106 0.89 1.85 -2.07
N ILE A 107 1.52 2.97 -2.42
CA ILE A 107 1.28 4.27 -1.81
C ILE A 107 0.10 4.93 -2.53
N SER A 108 -0.81 5.46 -1.74
CA SER A 108 -2.05 6.06 -2.20
C SER A 108 -2.23 7.39 -1.47
N ASN A 109 -1.77 8.49 -2.05
CA ASN A 109 -1.78 9.80 -1.43
C ASN A 109 -2.82 10.72 -2.09
N HIS A 110 -4.08 10.57 -1.68
CA HIS A 110 -5.20 11.28 -2.28
C HIS A 110 -6.20 11.78 -1.25
N ASN A 111 -7.00 12.77 -1.64
CA ASN A 111 -8.13 13.23 -0.84
C ASN A 111 -9.30 12.27 -1.02
N TYR A 112 -9.52 11.44 0.01
CA TYR A 112 -10.62 10.50 0.05
C TYR A 112 -11.87 11.15 0.71
N GLN A 113 -13.06 10.75 0.28
CA GLN A 113 -14.34 11.13 0.88
C GLN A 113 -14.52 10.62 2.31
N ILE A 114 -13.76 9.60 2.71
CA ILE A 114 -13.67 9.14 4.09
C ILE A 114 -12.40 9.69 4.77
N PRO A 115 -12.46 9.98 6.08
CA PRO A 115 -11.29 10.37 6.84
C PRO A 115 -10.27 9.23 6.91
N LEU A 116 -8.99 9.57 6.82
CA LEU A 116 -7.87 8.64 6.93
C LEU A 116 -7.06 8.99 8.18
N THR A 117 -6.81 8.00 9.03
CA THR A 117 -6.04 8.21 10.28
C THR A 117 -4.60 7.74 10.19
N ASN A 118 -4.29 6.91 9.19
CA ASN A 118 -2.91 6.49 8.95
C ASN A 118 -2.09 7.68 8.45
N LYS A 119 -0.90 7.85 9.02
CA LYS A 119 0.03 8.93 8.63
C LYS A 119 0.36 8.91 7.14
N TYR A 120 0.56 7.70 6.60
CA TYR A 120 0.80 7.48 5.17
C TYR A 120 -0.24 6.50 4.66
N SER A 121 -1.10 6.96 3.77
CA SER A 121 -2.15 6.13 3.17
C SER A 121 -1.56 5.19 2.13
N HIS A 122 -1.89 3.91 2.27
CA HIS A 122 -1.31 2.84 1.48
C HIS A 122 -2.19 1.59 1.47
N VAL A 123 -1.86 0.69 0.54
CA VAL A 123 -2.43 -0.65 0.42
C VAL A 123 -1.28 -1.65 0.56
N THR A 124 -1.39 -2.57 1.53
CA THR A 124 -0.49 -3.72 1.56
C THR A 124 -0.80 -4.63 0.37
N THR A 125 0.19 -4.96 -0.46
CA THR A 125 -0.05 -5.67 -1.73
C THR A 125 0.46 -7.10 -1.68
N LEU A 126 1.75 -7.31 -1.42
CA LEU A 126 2.40 -8.62 -1.40
C LEU A 126 3.22 -8.77 -0.13
N LEU A 127 3.11 -9.94 0.49
CA LEU A 127 3.76 -10.30 1.75
C LEU A 127 4.81 -11.36 1.49
N GLY A 128 6.06 -11.07 1.85
CA GLY A 128 7.15 -12.03 1.95
C GLY A 128 7.31 -12.47 3.41
N SER A 129 8.45 -12.14 4.02
CA SER A 129 8.76 -12.45 5.41
C SER A 129 8.03 -11.55 6.43
N TRP A 130 7.64 -10.33 6.04
CA TRP A 130 7.00 -9.34 6.92
C TRP A 130 5.47 -9.48 6.98
N LYS A 131 4.88 -8.95 8.04
CA LYS A 131 3.43 -8.93 8.27
C LYS A 131 2.81 -7.65 7.70
N PRO A 132 1.49 -7.63 7.42
CA PRO A 132 0.81 -6.44 6.89
C PRO A 132 1.06 -5.17 7.69
N LYS A 133 1.08 -5.26 9.03
CA LYS A 133 1.30 -4.09 9.90
C LYS A 133 2.68 -3.42 9.69
N ASP A 134 3.67 -4.18 9.23
CA ASP A 134 5.05 -3.71 9.05
C ASP A 134 5.18 -2.79 7.82
N SER A 135 4.15 -2.72 6.96
CA SER A 135 4.06 -1.73 5.89
C SER A 135 4.01 -0.29 6.40
N ASN A 136 3.45 -0.04 7.59
CA ASN A 136 3.48 1.29 8.22
C ASN A 136 4.92 1.70 8.55
N GLN A 137 5.70 0.78 9.13
CA GLN A 137 7.09 1.04 9.47
C GLN A 137 7.94 1.26 8.22
N LEU A 138 7.73 0.46 7.15
CA LEU A 138 8.40 0.67 5.88
C LEU A 138 8.19 2.10 5.37
N LEU A 139 6.95 2.59 5.38
CA LEU A 139 6.63 3.93 4.91
C LEU A 139 7.15 5.03 5.84
N GLU A 140 7.16 4.79 7.16
CA GLU A 140 7.80 5.71 8.10
C GLU A 140 9.29 5.91 7.82
N GLU A 141 10.00 4.86 7.44
CA GLU A 141 11.42 4.98 7.07
C GLU A 141 11.61 5.59 5.69
N VAL A 142 10.82 5.18 4.69
CA VAL A 142 10.84 5.77 3.35
C VAL A 142 10.62 7.28 3.39
N PHE A 143 9.62 7.74 4.15
CA PHE A 143 9.27 9.16 4.22
C PHE A 143 10.09 9.98 5.22
N LYS A 144 11.15 9.40 5.80
CA LYS A 144 12.24 10.21 6.40
C LYS A 144 13.15 10.79 5.33
N GLU A 145 13.32 10.07 4.22
CA GLU A 145 14.23 10.43 3.12
C GLU A 145 13.50 11.13 1.95
N ILE A 146 12.19 10.92 1.83
CA ILE A 146 11.36 11.49 0.75
C ILE A 146 10.15 12.20 1.34
N SER A 147 9.76 13.35 0.80
CA SER A 147 8.51 14.02 1.18
C SER A 147 7.30 13.19 0.74
N TYR A 148 6.33 13.01 1.65
CA TYR A 148 5.09 12.30 1.31
C TYR A 148 4.27 13.07 0.28
N GLU A 149 4.28 14.40 0.35
CA GLU A 149 3.60 15.32 -0.56
C GLU A 149 4.16 15.23 -1.99
N GLU A 150 5.43 14.86 -2.16
CA GLU A 150 6.02 14.61 -3.48
C GLU A 150 5.26 13.51 -4.24
N MET A 151 4.72 12.52 -3.52
CA MET A 151 3.96 11.41 -4.13
C MET A 151 2.63 11.86 -4.75
N GLN A 152 2.07 13.00 -4.34
CA GLN A 152 0.82 13.52 -4.90
C GLN A 152 1.02 14.17 -6.27
N LYS A 153 2.23 14.65 -6.55
CA LYS A 153 2.51 15.46 -7.73
C LYS A 153 2.34 14.62 -8.99
N GLN A 154 1.68 15.19 -9.99
CA GLN A 154 1.74 14.63 -11.32
C GLN A 154 3.18 14.75 -11.83
N ILE A 155 3.73 13.64 -12.31
CA ILE A 155 5.08 13.58 -12.86
C ILE A 155 5.00 13.27 -14.35
N GLU A 156 5.98 13.77 -15.10
CA GLU A 156 6.11 13.51 -16.54
C GLU A 156 6.74 12.15 -16.83
N ASP A 157 7.63 11.70 -15.94
CA ASP A 157 8.35 10.42 -16.03
C ASP A 157 8.40 9.75 -14.67
N ASN A 158 8.60 8.42 -14.66
CA ASN A 158 8.74 7.66 -13.43
C ASN A 158 9.93 8.16 -12.60
N LYS A 159 9.76 8.26 -11.29
CA LYS A 159 10.83 8.61 -10.35
C LYS A 159 11.19 7.42 -9.48
N PHE A 160 12.48 7.29 -9.18
CA PHE A 160 13.05 6.13 -8.51
C PHE A 160 13.87 6.55 -7.31
N TRP A 161 13.73 5.79 -6.21
CA TRP A 161 14.55 5.95 -5.03
C TRP A 161 15.00 4.59 -4.51
N LYS A 162 16.24 4.55 -4.03
CA LYS A 162 16.84 3.42 -3.31
C LYS A 162 17.23 3.93 -1.93
N ILE A 163 16.57 3.41 -0.89
CA ILE A 163 16.64 3.92 0.48
C ILE A 163 17.17 2.83 1.39
N GLN A 164 18.18 3.18 2.20
CA GLN A 164 18.71 2.31 3.25
C GLN A 164 17.81 2.40 4.49
N LEU A 165 17.25 1.27 4.91
CA LEU A 165 16.42 1.15 6.11
C LEU A 165 17.30 0.93 7.36
N PHE A 166 16.76 1.23 8.55
CA PHE A 166 17.48 1.24 9.83
C PHE A 166 18.09 -0.14 10.20
N GLN A 167 17.53 -1.23 9.66
CA GLN A 167 17.96 -2.60 9.95
C GLN A 167 18.87 -3.21 8.86
N GLY A 168 19.47 -2.38 8.00
CA GLY A 168 20.33 -2.86 6.91
C GLY A 168 19.56 -3.33 5.67
N HIS A 169 18.24 -3.39 5.71
CA HIS A 169 17.39 -3.64 4.55
C HIS A 169 17.38 -2.46 3.57
N ILE A 170 17.02 -2.73 2.32
CA ILE A 170 16.80 -1.70 1.30
C ILE A 170 15.32 -1.61 0.97
N ALA A 171 14.85 -0.38 0.76
CA ALA A 171 13.57 -0.09 0.14
C ALA A 171 13.80 0.56 -1.23
N TYR A 172 13.10 0.06 -2.24
CA TYR A 172 13.01 0.65 -3.56
C TYR A 172 11.64 1.29 -3.70
N VAL A 173 11.60 2.55 -4.11
CA VAL A 173 10.35 3.27 -4.35
C VAL A 173 10.32 3.70 -5.80
N ILE A 174 9.20 3.46 -6.46
CA ILE A 174 8.91 4.02 -7.78
C ILE A 174 7.59 4.79 -7.72
N GLN A 175 7.66 6.08 -8.04
CA GLN A 175 6.49 6.89 -8.32
C GLN A 175 6.16 6.78 -9.81
N LEU A 176 4.90 6.48 -10.10
CA LEU A 176 4.46 6.12 -11.44
C LEU A 176 3.97 7.36 -12.18
N LYS A 177 4.38 7.51 -13.44
CA LYS A 177 3.81 8.51 -14.35
C LYS A 177 2.30 8.33 -14.51
N GLN A 178 1.87 7.07 -14.66
CA GLN A 178 0.47 6.70 -14.79
C GLN A 178 -0.02 6.09 -13.48
N LYS A 179 -1.01 6.75 -12.87
CA LYS A 179 -1.66 6.24 -11.67
C LYS A 179 -2.49 4.99 -11.98
N ILE A 180 -2.51 4.05 -11.05
CA ILE A 180 -3.34 2.85 -11.14
C ILE A 180 -4.59 3.05 -10.30
N ILE A 181 -5.76 2.71 -10.85
CA ILE A 181 -7.06 2.88 -10.19
C ILE A 181 -7.63 1.50 -9.90
N ILE A 182 -7.97 1.24 -8.63
CA ILE A 182 -8.64 0.02 -8.19
C ILE A 182 -10.06 0.41 -7.75
N PRO A 183 -11.11 -0.09 -8.43
CA PRO A 183 -12.48 0.15 -8.02
C PRO A 183 -12.73 -0.31 -6.58
N GLY A 184 -13.20 0.59 -5.73
CA GLY A 184 -13.31 0.35 -4.29
C GLY A 184 -14.69 0.67 -3.71
N ILE A 185 -14.93 0.15 -2.51
CA ILE A 185 -16.14 0.37 -1.72
C ILE A 185 -15.80 0.46 -0.24
N CYS A 186 -16.37 1.45 0.46
CA CYS A 186 -16.17 1.64 1.88
C CYS A 186 -16.89 0.55 2.69
N LYS A 187 -16.18 -0.18 3.55
CA LYS A 187 -16.75 -1.23 4.41
C LYS A 187 -16.17 -1.22 5.82
N MET A 188 -16.92 -1.79 6.76
CA MET A 188 -16.45 -2.16 8.09
C MET A 188 -16.19 -3.68 8.15
N HIS A 189 -14.96 -4.06 8.50
CA HIS A 189 -14.52 -5.45 8.68
C HIS A 189 -14.42 -5.79 10.16
#